data_AF-A0A919VX00-F1
#
_entry.id   AF-A0A919VX00-F1
#
_cell.length_a   1.000
_cell.length_b   1.000
_cell.length_c   1.000
_cell.angle_alpha   90.00
_cell.angle_beta   90.00
_cell.angle_gamma   90.00
#
_symmetry.space_group_name_H-M   'P 1'
#
loop_
_entity.id
_entity.type
_entity.pdbx_description
1 polymer ?
#
loop_
_entity_poly.entity_id
_entity_poly.type
_entity_poly.pdbx_seq_one_letter_code
_entity_poly.pdbx_strand_id
1 'polypeptide(L)'
;MNPEHPGAEQRGTVHGQIVERHAIAGPDGAARGAGTTAAVPAPFHEATDELTRFMMVYKFGLAEIRTKIDILAEELAHRGTGNPIEHVNPRLKSAASIAAKARRIECPLTFDDLRARIRDIAGIRIVCSFVSDVYTVADMLTRQPDVNPVQTKDYIAKPKDNGYRSLHLIVEIPVFLSDQVVAVPVEVQLRTVAMDFWASLEHKIYYKHNPDIPPALRDELAAAAEDAARLDKRMERLHQEIHGPRR
;
A
#
# COMPACT_ATOMS: atom_id res chain seq x y z
N MET A 1 -59.29 -10.84 33.65
CA MET A 1 -58.34 -11.30 34.68
C MET A 1 -57.12 -10.40 34.60
N ASN A 2 -56.83 -9.78 35.74
CA ASN A 2 -55.73 -8.84 36.01
C ASN A 2 -54.37 -9.63 36.08
N PRO A 3 -53.20 -9.02 36.38
CA PRO A 3 -52.33 -8.25 35.48
C PRO A 3 -50.80 -8.49 35.75
N GLU A 4 -49.93 -7.55 35.32
CA GLU A 4 -48.58 -7.21 35.85
C GLU A 4 -47.43 -8.23 35.58
N HIS A 5 -46.18 -7.88 35.26
CA HIS A 5 -45.31 -6.78 35.68
C HIS A 5 -44.05 -6.65 34.75
N PRO A 6 -43.31 -5.52 34.78
CA PRO A 6 -42.06 -5.25 34.04
C PRO A 6 -40.78 -5.28 34.93
N GLY A 7 -39.59 -5.11 34.32
CA GLY A 7 -38.29 -4.81 34.98
C GLY A 7 -37.24 -5.92 34.82
N ALA A 8 -35.93 -5.71 34.71
CA ALA A 8 -35.09 -4.53 34.86
C ALA A 8 -33.73 -4.77 34.17
N GLU A 9 -33.13 -3.72 33.59
CA GLU A 9 -31.72 -3.69 33.19
C GLU A 9 -30.81 -3.57 34.42
N GLN A 10 -29.76 -4.40 34.49
CA GLN A 10 -28.60 -4.15 35.33
C GLN A 10 -27.34 -4.13 34.46
N ARG A 11 -26.76 -2.93 34.26
CA ARG A 11 -25.39 -2.76 33.77
C ARG A 11 -24.47 -2.64 34.98
N GLY A 12 -23.64 -3.66 35.19
CA GLY A 12 -22.55 -3.63 36.16
C GLY A 12 -21.35 -2.85 35.63
N THR A 13 -20.99 -1.80 36.36
CA THR A 13 -19.76 -1.01 36.18
C THR A 13 -18.63 -1.71 36.94
N VAL A 14 -17.54 -2.09 36.27
CA VAL A 14 -16.33 -2.59 36.93
C VAL A 14 -15.32 -1.44 37.03
N HIS A 15 -15.10 -1.00 38.26
CA HIS A 15 -14.08 -0.03 38.68
C HIS A 15 -12.77 -0.79 38.97
N GLY A 16 -11.71 -0.52 38.21
CA GLY A 16 -10.39 -1.16 38.35
C GLY A 16 -9.34 -0.19 38.88
N GLN A 17 -9.08 -0.32 40.18
CA GLN A 17 -7.84 -0.10 40.94
C GLN A 17 -7.00 1.18 40.74
N ILE A 18 -7.07 1.99 41.79
CA ILE A 18 -6.07 2.97 42.26
C ILE A 18 -4.89 2.18 42.84
N VAL A 19 -3.66 2.49 42.41
CA VAL A 19 -2.43 2.03 43.08
C VAL A 19 -1.84 3.20 43.86
N GLU A 20 -1.70 2.96 45.17
CA GLU A 20 -1.19 3.90 46.17
C GLU A 20 0.29 4.23 45.99
N ARG A 21 0.59 5.51 46.25
CA ARG A 21 1.93 6.04 46.48
C ARG A 21 2.43 5.59 47.85
N HIS A 22 3.65 5.09 47.93
CA HIS A 22 4.47 5.20 49.15
C HIS A 22 5.89 5.61 48.76
N ALA A 23 6.22 6.84 49.09
CA ALA A 23 7.58 7.38 49.09
C ALA A 23 8.20 7.11 50.46
N ILE A 24 9.41 6.55 50.48
CA ILE A 24 10.27 6.57 51.65
C ILE A 24 11.65 7.02 51.18
N ALA A 25 12.05 8.21 51.60
CA ALA A 25 13.37 8.77 51.40
C ALA A 25 14.22 8.51 52.66
N GLY A 26 15.48 8.12 52.45
CA GLY A 26 16.55 8.08 53.46
C GLY A 26 17.92 8.14 52.75
N PRO A 27 18.96 8.73 53.36
CA PRO A 27 19.89 9.61 52.63
C PRO A 27 21.28 9.02 52.35
N ASP A 28 22.03 9.79 51.55
CA ASP A 28 23.48 9.82 51.33
C ASP A 28 24.17 8.76 50.48
N GLY A 29 24.96 9.26 49.51
CA GLY A 29 26.10 8.54 48.94
C GLY A 29 26.24 8.66 47.43
N ALA A 30 26.88 9.73 46.98
CA ALA A 30 27.16 10.04 45.59
C ALA A 30 27.96 8.94 44.85
N ALA A 31 27.51 8.57 43.64
CA ALA A 31 28.39 8.19 42.53
C ALA A 31 27.69 8.52 41.21
N ARG A 32 28.22 9.53 40.51
CA ARG A 32 27.80 10.00 39.20
C ARG A 32 28.02 8.90 38.16
N GLY A 33 26.96 8.35 37.60
CA GLY A 33 26.97 7.61 36.34
C GLY A 33 26.45 8.52 35.23
N ALA A 34 27.32 9.34 34.64
CA ALA A 34 27.00 10.00 33.39
C ALA A 34 26.82 8.91 32.33
N GLY A 35 25.57 8.67 31.92
CA GLY A 35 25.27 7.87 30.74
C GLY A 35 25.83 8.62 29.54
N THR A 36 27.04 8.28 29.13
CA THR A 36 27.66 8.75 27.89
C THR A 36 26.74 8.36 26.75
N THR A 37 25.99 9.32 26.20
CA THR A 37 25.49 9.23 24.83
C THR A 37 26.71 9.18 23.94
N ALA A 38 27.21 7.98 23.64
CA ALA A 38 28.32 7.82 22.71
C ALA A 38 27.90 8.45 21.39
N ALA A 39 28.58 9.54 21.01
CA ALA A 39 28.37 10.18 19.72
C ALA A 39 28.65 9.14 18.63
N VAL A 40 27.65 8.91 17.78
CA VAL A 40 27.81 8.03 16.61
C VAL A 40 28.84 8.71 15.70
N PRO A 41 29.80 7.98 15.08
CA PRO A 41 30.87 8.61 14.33
C PRO A 41 30.34 9.36 13.09
N ALA A 42 30.94 10.49 12.72
CA ALA A 42 30.54 11.34 11.58
C ALA A 42 30.24 10.60 10.25
N PRO A 43 31.04 9.62 9.78
CA PRO A 43 30.72 8.88 8.54
C PRO A 43 29.45 8.03 8.64
N PHE A 44 29.04 7.62 9.85
CA PHE A 44 27.76 6.96 10.06
C PHE A 44 26.59 7.96 10.02
N HIS A 45 26.77 9.19 10.50
CA HIS A 45 25.77 10.25 10.40
C HIS A 45 25.50 10.66 8.94
N GLU A 46 26.56 10.87 8.15
CA GLU A 46 26.43 11.24 6.73
C GLU A 46 25.70 10.16 5.92
N ALA A 47 26.05 8.88 6.12
CA ALA A 47 25.37 7.76 5.46
C ALA A 47 23.90 7.62 5.89
N THR A 48 23.57 7.92 7.16
CA THR A 48 22.17 7.92 7.63
C THR A 48 21.36 9.10 7.09
N ASP A 49 21.99 10.26 6.90
CA ASP A 49 21.34 11.45 6.37
C ASP A 49 21.09 11.32 4.86
N GLU A 50 22.04 10.77 4.12
CA GLU A 50 21.88 10.50 2.68
C GLU A 50 20.81 9.44 2.43
N LEU A 51 20.77 8.36 3.23
CA LEU A 51 19.71 7.35 3.15
C LEU A 51 18.34 7.95 3.52
N THR A 52 18.28 8.77 4.56
CA THR A 52 17.05 9.48 4.95
C THR A 52 16.56 10.36 3.81
N ARG A 53 17.44 11.17 3.22
CA ARG A 53 17.13 12.05 2.08
C ARG A 53 16.65 11.23 0.88
N PHE A 54 17.34 10.15 0.55
CA PHE A 54 16.95 9.24 -0.52
C PHE A 54 15.53 8.70 -0.32
N MET A 55 15.23 8.16 0.87
CA MET A 55 13.91 7.61 1.18
C MET A 55 12.82 8.68 1.21
N MET A 56 13.15 9.89 1.65
CA MET A 56 12.25 11.03 1.72
C MET A 56 11.75 11.45 0.33
N VAL A 57 12.62 11.46 -0.68
CA VAL A 57 12.24 11.79 -2.06
C VAL A 57 11.16 10.84 -2.58
N TYR A 58 11.30 9.53 -2.35
CA TYR A 58 10.30 8.54 -2.74
C TYR A 58 9.01 8.65 -1.92
N LYS A 59 9.10 8.99 -0.64
CA LYS A 59 7.93 9.29 0.19
C LYS A 59 7.13 10.47 -0.39
N PHE A 60 7.81 11.51 -0.86
CA PHE A 60 7.15 12.68 -1.46
C PHE A 60 6.54 12.37 -2.83
N GLY A 61 7.23 11.61 -3.69
CA GLY A 61 6.62 11.17 -4.96
C GLY A 61 5.36 10.32 -4.73
N LEU A 62 5.35 9.50 -3.68
CA LEU A 62 4.16 8.75 -3.28
C LEU A 62 3.03 9.66 -2.77
N ALA A 63 3.35 10.75 -2.06
CA ALA A 63 2.37 11.72 -1.61
C ALA A 63 1.76 12.50 -2.77
N GLU A 64 2.56 12.94 -3.75
CA GLU A 64 2.08 13.62 -4.97
C GLU A 64 1.07 12.75 -5.74
N ILE A 65 1.43 11.50 -6.02
CA ILE A 65 0.52 10.57 -6.69
C ILE A 65 -0.72 10.30 -5.82
N ARG A 66 -0.56 10.16 -4.50
CA ARG A 66 -1.68 9.93 -3.60
C ARG A 66 -2.69 11.07 -3.65
N THR A 67 -2.25 12.32 -3.57
CA THR A 67 -3.11 13.50 -3.67
C THR A 67 -3.85 13.54 -5.00
N LYS A 68 -3.17 13.25 -6.11
CA LYS A 68 -3.82 13.18 -7.44
C LYS A 68 -4.93 12.12 -7.48
N ILE A 69 -4.70 10.95 -6.89
CA ILE A 69 -5.72 9.89 -6.83
C ILE A 69 -6.89 10.28 -5.91
N ASP A 70 -6.62 10.90 -4.76
CA ASP A 70 -7.68 11.36 -3.84
C ASP A 70 -8.58 12.40 -4.53
N ILE A 71 -8.00 13.34 -5.29
CA ILE A 71 -8.76 14.32 -6.09
C ILE A 71 -9.63 13.60 -7.13
N LEU A 72 -9.08 12.63 -7.87
CA LEU A 72 -9.86 11.86 -8.85
C LEU A 72 -11.00 11.08 -8.19
N ALA A 73 -10.76 10.49 -7.03
CA ALA A 73 -11.78 9.76 -6.27
C ALA A 73 -12.92 10.69 -5.83
N GLU A 74 -12.59 11.86 -5.29
CA GLU A 74 -13.57 12.88 -4.90
C GLU A 74 -14.36 13.38 -6.11
N GLU A 75 -13.71 13.70 -7.22
CA GLU A 75 -14.36 14.16 -8.45
C GLU A 75 -15.35 13.11 -8.97
N LEU A 76 -14.94 11.85 -9.03
CA LEU A 76 -15.77 10.74 -9.53
C LEU A 76 -16.97 10.48 -8.59
N ALA A 77 -16.78 10.59 -7.28
CA ALA A 77 -17.86 10.45 -6.30
C ALA A 77 -18.97 11.51 -6.50
N HIS A 78 -18.61 12.74 -6.89
CA HIS A 78 -19.57 13.82 -7.12
C HIS A 78 -20.40 13.68 -8.39
N ARG A 79 -19.98 12.84 -9.36
CA ARG A 79 -20.68 12.66 -10.65
C ARG A 79 -21.96 11.81 -10.55
N GLY A 80 -22.33 11.33 -9.36
CA GLY A 80 -23.60 10.65 -9.11
C GLY A 80 -23.68 9.19 -9.56
N THR A 81 -22.59 8.64 -10.12
CA THR A 81 -22.50 7.24 -10.61
C THR A 81 -21.81 6.29 -9.62
N GLY A 82 -21.59 6.74 -8.38
CA GLY A 82 -20.78 6.04 -7.37
C GLY A 82 -19.27 6.31 -7.53
N ASN A 83 -18.52 6.13 -6.45
CA ASN A 83 -17.05 6.26 -6.47
C ASN A 83 -16.42 4.95 -6.99
N PRO A 84 -15.71 4.97 -8.13
CA PRO A 84 -15.08 3.78 -8.68
C PRO A 84 -13.82 3.33 -7.92
N ILE A 85 -13.31 4.15 -6.98
CA ILE A 85 -12.14 3.85 -6.15
C ILE A 85 -12.63 3.48 -4.75
N GLU A 86 -12.37 2.23 -4.34
CA GLU A 86 -12.78 1.68 -3.05
C GLU A 86 -11.77 2.02 -1.95
N HIS A 87 -10.47 1.84 -2.25
CA HIS A 87 -9.40 2.16 -1.31
C HIS A 87 -8.05 2.33 -2.01
N VAL A 88 -7.18 3.10 -1.36
CA VAL A 88 -5.85 3.47 -1.85
C VAL A 88 -4.80 3.18 -0.78
N ASN A 89 -3.87 2.27 -1.09
CA ASN A 89 -2.88 1.77 -0.15
C ASN A 89 -1.47 2.16 -0.62
N PRO A 90 -0.91 3.27 -0.12
CA PRO A 90 0.47 3.64 -0.37
C PRO A 90 1.42 2.68 0.35
N ARG A 91 2.56 2.39 -0.26
CA ARG A 91 3.63 1.56 0.28
C ARG A 91 4.98 2.15 -0.10
N LEU A 92 5.80 2.40 0.90
CA LEU A 92 7.22 2.67 0.71
C LEU A 92 8.02 1.42 1.09
N LYS A 93 8.94 1.01 0.21
CA LYS A 93 9.81 -0.14 0.45
C LYS A 93 10.82 0.19 1.57
N SER A 94 11.05 -0.73 2.50
CA SER A 94 12.08 -0.52 3.53
C SER A 94 13.48 -0.58 2.93
N ALA A 95 14.46 0.12 3.52
CA ALA A 95 15.86 0.09 3.08
C ALA A 95 16.40 -1.36 2.99
N ALA A 96 16.05 -2.21 3.96
CA ALA A 96 16.41 -3.64 3.93
C ALA A 96 15.82 -4.37 2.71
N SER A 97 14.57 -4.08 2.35
CA SER A 97 13.90 -4.67 1.17
C SER A 97 14.46 -4.13 -0.15
N ILE A 98 14.87 -2.86 -0.19
CA ILE A 98 15.57 -2.25 -1.32
C ILE A 98 16.92 -2.96 -1.52
N ALA A 99 17.73 -3.07 -0.46
CA ALA A 99 19.02 -3.73 -0.51
C ALA A 99 18.91 -5.22 -0.90
N ALA A 100 17.90 -5.93 -0.38
CA ALA A 100 17.64 -7.31 -0.77
C ALA A 100 17.27 -7.43 -2.26
N LYS A 101 16.45 -6.52 -2.78
CA LYS A 101 16.09 -6.49 -4.21
C LYS A 101 17.31 -6.16 -5.07
N ALA A 102 18.12 -5.19 -4.66
CA ALA A 102 19.35 -4.80 -5.37
C ALA A 102 20.31 -5.98 -5.52
N ARG A 103 20.56 -6.72 -4.43
CA ARG A 103 21.38 -7.95 -4.48
C ARG A 103 20.83 -8.99 -5.44
N ARG A 104 19.51 -9.21 -5.45
CA ARG A 104 18.85 -10.19 -6.34
C ARG A 104 18.99 -9.85 -7.83
N ILE A 105 19.08 -8.56 -8.17
CA ILE A 105 19.21 -8.11 -9.57
C ILE A 105 20.65 -7.68 -9.92
N GLU A 106 21.61 -7.99 -9.04
CA GLU A 106 23.02 -7.61 -9.19
C GLU A 106 23.18 -6.10 -9.45
N CYS A 107 22.48 -5.30 -8.65
CA CYS A 107 22.55 -3.84 -8.66
C CYS A 107 23.48 -3.37 -7.54
N PRO A 108 24.49 -2.53 -7.84
CA PRO A 108 25.30 -1.91 -6.80
C PRO A 108 24.42 -1.14 -5.80
N LEU A 109 24.87 -1.10 -4.54
CA LEU A 109 24.17 -0.41 -3.46
C LEU A 109 24.58 1.08 -3.40
N THR A 110 24.59 1.74 -4.56
CA THR A 110 24.75 3.20 -4.66
C THR A 110 23.38 3.84 -4.91
N PHE A 111 23.13 5.05 -4.42
CA PHE A 111 21.82 5.67 -4.61
C PHE A 111 21.48 5.93 -6.07
N ASP A 112 22.47 6.20 -6.93
CA ASP A 112 22.25 6.41 -8.36
C ASP A 112 21.86 5.11 -9.08
N ASP A 113 22.53 4.00 -8.77
CA ASP A 113 22.18 2.68 -9.32
C ASP A 113 20.78 2.25 -8.86
N LEU A 114 20.47 2.48 -7.58
CA LEU A 114 19.15 2.17 -7.02
C LEU A 114 18.05 2.98 -7.71
N ARG A 115 18.26 4.29 -7.93
CA ARG A 115 17.31 5.15 -8.69
C ARG A 115 17.09 4.64 -10.10
N ALA A 116 18.17 4.27 -10.79
CA ALA A 116 18.12 3.84 -12.18
C ALA A 116 17.45 2.48 -12.38
N ARG A 117 17.65 1.53 -11.44
CA ARG A 117 17.28 0.11 -11.64
C ARG A 117 16.10 -0.37 -10.80
N ILE A 118 15.71 0.32 -9.72
CA ILE A 118 14.63 -0.12 -8.82
C ILE A 118 13.46 0.87 -8.87
N ARG A 119 12.46 0.56 -9.70
CA ARG A 119 11.30 1.44 -9.94
C ARG A 119 10.11 1.26 -8.99
N ASP A 120 10.17 0.29 -8.07
CA ASP A 120 9.11 -0.04 -7.09
C ASP A 120 9.49 0.35 -5.65
N ILE A 121 10.32 1.39 -5.48
CA ILE A 121 10.67 1.91 -4.15
C ILE A 121 9.45 2.59 -3.52
N ALA A 122 8.81 3.48 -4.28
CA ALA A 122 7.48 3.99 -4.00
C ALA A 122 6.46 3.20 -4.82
N GLY A 123 5.42 2.70 -4.15
CA GLY A 123 4.32 2.03 -4.82
C GLY A 123 2.98 2.41 -4.21
N ILE A 124 1.95 2.54 -5.03
CA ILE A 124 0.59 2.79 -4.60
C ILE A 124 -0.32 1.74 -5.20
N ARG A 125 -1.16 1.13 -4.36
CA ARG A 125 -2.21 0.24 -4.82
C ARG A 125 -3.54 0.96 -4.82
N ILE A 126 -4.26 0.89 -5.93
CA ILE A 126 -5.58 1.45 -6.10
C ILE A 126 -6.52 0.28 -6.36
N VAL A 127 -7.50 0.11 -5.48
CA VAL A 127 -8.53 -0.91 -5.66
C VAL A 127 -9.81 -0.24 -6.12
N CYS A 128 -10.32 -0.70 -7.24
CA CYS A 128 -11.49 -0.20 -7.91
C CYS A 128 -12.64 -1.21 -7.83
N SER A 129 -13.87 -0.74 -8.08
CA SER A 129 -15.06 -1.59 -8.04
C SER A 129 -15.05 -2.61 -9.19
N PHE A 130 -14.75 -2.17 -10.41
CA PHE A 130 -14.78 -3.03 -11.60
C PHE A 130 -13.56 -2.89 -12.51
N VAL A 131 -13.46 -3.77 -13.51
CA VAL A 131 -12.34 -3.77 -14.46
C VAL A 131 -12.36 -2.51 -15.32
N SER A 132 -13.53 -2.03 -15.76
CA SER A 132 -13.60 -0.75 -16.50
C SER A 132 -13.05 0.43 -15.68
N ASP A 133 -13.28 0.46 -14.37
CA ASP A 133 -12.76 1.53 -13.50
C ASP A 133 -11.25 1.53 -13.41
N VAL A 134 -10.63 0.36 -13.38
CA VAL A 134 -9.18 0.24 -13.40
C VAL A 134 -8.61 0.99 -14.59
N TYR A 135 -9.20 0.81 -15.78
CA TYR A 135 -8.74 1.50 -16.98
C TYR A 135 -9.10 2.98 -16.98
N THR A 136 -10.29 3.36 -16.51
CA THR A 136 -10.71 4.77 -16.40
C THR A 136 -9.77 5.55 -15.47
N VAL A 137 -9.50 5.03 -14.27
CA VAL A 137 -8.61 5.70 -13.29
C VAL A 137 -7.17 5.77 -13.82
N ALA A 138 -6.68 4.70 -14.47
CA ALA A 138 -5.36 4.69 -15.10
C ALA A 138 -5.24 5.77 -16.20
N ASP A 139 -6.23 5.87 -17.08
CA ASP A 139 -6.27 6.86 -18.15
C ASP A 139 -6.38 8.29 -17.59
N MET A 140 -7.25 8.54 -16.61
CA MET A 140 -7.37 9.85 -15.95
C MET A 140 -6.06 10.29 -15.28
N LEU A 141 -5.37 9.38 -14.58
CA LEU A 141 -4.08 9.67 -13.96
C LEU A 141 -3.01 10.00 -15.00
N THR A 142 -2.89 9.18 -16.04
CA THR A 142 -1.82 9.29 -17.05
C THR A 142 -2.02 10.43 -18.06
N ARG A 143 -3.23 11.01 -18.11
CA ARG A 143 -3.50 12.25 -18.88
C ARG A 143 -3.09 13.53 -18.16
N GLN A 144 -2.76 13.47 -16.88
CA GLN A 144 -2.31 14.66 -16.16
C GLN A 144 -0.97 15.14 -16.73
N PRO A 145 -0.79 16.44 -17.03
CA PRO A 145 0.38 16.94 -17.76
C PRO A 145 1.74 16.69 -17.09
N ASP A 146 1.75 16.51 -15.76
CA ASP A 146 2.94 16.32 -14.94
C ASP A 146 3.17 14.85 -14.55
N VAL A 147 2.32 13.93 -14.99
CA VAL A 147 2.48 12.48 -14.78
C VAL A 147 3.03 11.87 -16.07
N ASN A 148 4.28 11.38 -16.04
CA ASN A 148 4.92 10.77 -17.20
C ASN A 148 4.82 9.22 -17.15
N PRO A 149 4.05 8.55 -18.02
CA PRO A 149 3.99 7.09 -18.05
C PRO A 149 5.29 6.49 -18.64
N VAL A 150 5.99 5.67 -17.86
CA VAL A 150 7.27 5.05 -18.26
C VAL A 150 7.08 3.61 -18.74
N GLN A 151 6.23 2.84 -18.07
CA GLN A 151 6.01 1.43 -18.40
C GLN A 151 4.61 0.98 -18.01
N THR A 152 3.98 0.19 -18.87
CA THR A 152 2.70 -0.47 -18.60
C THR A 152 2.84 -1.98 -18.71
N LYS A 153 2.34 -2.71 -17.71
CA LYS A 153 2.18 -4.17 -17.74
C LYS A 153 0.73 -4.50 -17.39
N ASP A 154 0.00 -4.94 -18.40
CA ASP A 154 -1.41 -5.26 -18.28
C ASP A 154 -1.61 -6.77 -18.03
N TYR A 155 -1.61 -7.15 -16.74
CA TYR A 155 -1.91 -8.52 -16.34
C TYR A 155 -3.42 -8.78 -16.23
N ILE A 156 -4.28 -7.79 -16.49
CA ILE A 156 -5.72 -8.03 -16.59
C ILE A 156 -6.01 -8.64 -17.96
N ALA A 157 -5.48 -8.02 -19.03
CA ALA A 157 -5.57 -8.51 -20.39
C ALA A 157 -4.72 -9.76 -20.64
N LYS A 158 -3.51 -9.81 -20.05
CA LYS A 158 -2.59 -10.97 -20.15
C LYS A 158 -2.18 -11.48 -18.76
N PRO A 159 -3.04 -12.26 -18.08
CA PRO A 159 -2.75 -12.81 -16.76
C PRO A 159 -1.46 -13.62 -16.75
N LYS A 160 -0.82 -13.70 -15.58
CA LYS A 160 0.30 -14.64 -15.39
C LYS A 160 -0.22 -16.07 -15.29
N ASP A 161 0.67 -17.04 -15.48
CA ASP A 161 0.36 -18.47 -15.41
C ASP A 161 -0.29 -18.89 -14.08
N ASN A 162 0.07 -18.24 -12.97
CA ASN A 162 -0.53 -18.49 -11.66
C ASN A 162 -1.93 -17.87 -11.47
N GLY A 163 -2.49 -17.22 -12.49
CA GLY A 163 -3.79 -16.54 -12.43
C GLY A 163 -3.73 -15.08 -11.96
N TYR A 164 -2.54 -14.56 -11.63
CA TYR A 164 -2.39 -13.18 -11.15
C TYR A 164 -2.86 -12.14 -12.20
N ARG A 165 -3.72 -11.22 -11.74
CA ARG A 165 -4.28 -10.11 -12.52
C ARG A 165 -4.11 -8.77 -11.77
N SER A 166 -3.67 -7.74 -12.49
CA SER A 166 -3.53 -6.34 -12.05
C SER A 166 -3.02 -5.52 -13.23
N LEU A 167 -3.37 -4.22 -13.30
CA LEU A 167 -2.71 -3.28 -14.20
C LEU A 167 -1.57 -2.61 -13.45
N HIS A 168 -0.33 -2.77 -13.93
CA HIS A 168 0.84 -2.10 -13.34
C HIS A 168 1.31 -0.99 -14.25
N LEU A 169 1.40 0.22 -13.70
CA LEU A 169 1.99 1.37 -14.34
C LEU A 169 3.24 1.77 -13.55
N ILE A 170 4.32 2.07 -14.25
CA ILE A 170 5.40 2.88 -13.69
C ILE A 170 5.21 4.28 -14.25
N VAL A 171 5.01 5.25 -13.37
CA VAL A 171 4.92 6.67 -13.73
C VAL A 171 6.04 7.45 -13.06
N GLU A 172 6.49 8.51 -13.69
CA GLU A 172 7.38 9.50 -13.09
C GLU A 172 6.59 10.76 -12.74
N ILE A 173 6.81 11.26 -11.53
CA ILE A 173 6.20 12.48 -11.02
C ILE A 173 7.29 13.45 -10.53
N PRO A 174 7.24 14.76 -10.87
CA PRO A 174 8.20 15.72 -10.35
C PRO A 174 7.94 15.99 -8.87
N VAL A 175 8.99 15.87 -8.05
CA VAL A 175 9.00 16.28 -6.65
C VAL A 175 9.84 17.54 -6.52
N PHE A 176 9.21 18.63 -6.08
CA PHE A 176 9.85 19.91 -5.87
C PHE A 176 10.44 19.99 -4.46
N LEU A 177 11.77 19.89 -4.37
CA LEU A 177 12.53 20.09 -3.13
C LEU A 177 13.01 21.55 -3.04
N SER A 178 13.58 21.93 -1.90
CA SER A 178 14.06 23.30 -1.70
C SER A 178 15.22 23.71 -2.61
N ASP A 179 15.97 22.75 -3.15
CA ASP A 179 17.19 22.98 -3.95
C ASP A 179 17.13 22.43 -5.38
N GLN A 180 16.16 21.57 -5.69
CA GLN A 180 16.08 20.90 -6.99
C GLN A 180 14.69 20.30 -7.23
N VAL A 181 14.44 19.88 -8.47
CA VAL A 181 13.29 19.05 -8.83
C VAL A 181 13.78 17.66 -9.20
N VAL A 182 13.17 16.62 -8.60
CA VAL A 182 13.52 15.23 -8.87
C VAL A 182 12.34 14.51 -9.50
N ALA A 183 12.53 13.92 -10.68
CA ALA A 183 11.54 13.00 -11.24
C ALA A 183 11.60 11.66 -10.49
N VAL A 184 10.52 11.31 -9.80
CA VAL A 184 10.46 10.12 -8.94
C VAL A 184 9.61 9.04 -9.60
N PRO A 185 10.16 7.83 -9.85
CA PRO A 185 9.35 6.72 -10.33
C PRO A 185 8.47 6.16 -9.21
N VAL A 186 7.18 5.99 -9.50
CA VAL A 186 6.17 5.40 -8.62
C VAL A 186 5.48 4.25 -9.35
N GLU A 187 5.44 3.07 -8.73
CA GLU A 187 4.66 1.95 -9.23
C GLU A 187 3.19 2.08 -8.80
N VAL A 188 2.28 2.24 -9.76
CA VAL A 188 0.83 2.25 -9.55
C VAL A 188 0.27 0.89 -9.92
N GLN A 189 -0.27 0.17 -8.93
CA GLN A 189 -0.95 -1.11 -9.15
C GLN A 189 -2.46 -0.90 -9.02
N LEU A 190 -3.17 -1.04 -10.14
CA LEU A 190 -4.64 -0.96 -10.16
C LEU A 190 -5.25 -2.37 -10.23
N ARG A 191 -6.30 -2.59 -9.44
CA ARG A 191 -6.96 -3.89 -9.26
C ARG A 191 -8.44 -3.72 -9.00
N THR A 192 -9.23 -4.77 -9.23
CA THR A 192 -10.56 -4.90 -8.64
C THR A 192 -10.47 -5.42 -7.21
N VAL A 193 -11.58 -5.39 -6.47
CA VAL A 193 -11.70 -6.01 -5.15
C VAL A 193 -11.37 -7.50 -5.19
N ALA A 194 -11.87 -8.25 -6.18
CA ALA A 194 -11.60 -9.69 -6.28
C ALA A 194 -10.13 -9.99 -6.61
N MET A 195 -9.51 -9.19 -7.48
CA MET A 195 -8.07 -9.29 -7.78
C MET A 195 -7.22 -9.03 -6.54
N ASP A 196 -7.54 -8.00 -5.75
CA ASP A 196 -6.78 -7.69 -4.53
C ASP A 196 -6.96 -8.76 -3.45
N PHE A 197 -8.17 -9.27 -3.28
CA PHE A 197 -8.45 -10.39 -2.38
C PHE A 197 -7.61 -11.62 -2.73
N TRP A 198 -7.69 -12.06 -3.99
CA TRP A 198 -6.97 -13.25 -4.45
C TRP A 198 -5.46 -13.08 -4.31
N ALA A 199 -4.90 -11.95 -4.78
CA ALA A 199 -3.46 -11.69 -4.73
C ALA A 199 -2.94 -11.54 -3.30
N SER A 200 -3.76 -11.04 -2.37
CA SER A 200 -3.41 -10.95 -0.96
C SER A 200 -3.35 -12.33 -0.29
N LEU A 201 -4.24 -13.25 -0.68
CA LEU A 201 -4.22 -14.63 -0.18
C LEU A 201 -3.04 -15.42 -0.77
N GLU A 202 -2.84 -15.35 -2.09
CA GLU A 202 -1.71 -15.99 -2.78
C GLU A 202 -0.38 -15.57 -2.14
N HIS A 203 -0.17 -14.26 -1.98
CA HIS A 203 1.07 -13.75 -1.40
C HIS A 203 1.28 -14.25 0.04
N LYS A 204 0.22 -14.37 0.86
CA LYS A 204 0.32 -14.89 2.23
C LYS A 204 0.72 -16.37 2.25
N ILE A 205 0.17 -17.17 1.32
CA ILE A 205 0.50 -18.60 1.19
C ILE A 205 1.96 -18.75 0.76
N TYR A 206 2.37 -18.06 -0.32
CA TYR A 206 3.75 -18.12 -0.80
C TYR A 206 4.75 -17.58 0.22
N TYR A 207 4.46 -16.48 0.92
CA TYR A 207 5.38 -15.92 1.90
C TYR A 207 5.64 -16.86 3.09
N LYS A 208 4.63 -17.62 3.53
CA LYS A 208 4.76 -18.53 4.68
C LYS A 208 5.31 -19.91 4.33
N HIS A 209 5.14 -20.37 3.09
CA HIS A 209 5.36 -21.77 2.71
C HIS A 209 6.41 -22.00 1.63
N ASN A 210 7.15 -20.98 1.18
CA ASN A 210 8.17 -21.19 0.14
C ASN A 210 9.38 -21.96 0.70
N PRO A 211 9.81 -23.11 0.09
CA PRO A 211 9.54 -23.61 -1.26
C PRO A 211 8.54 -24.79 -1.41
N ASP A 212 7.82 -25.20 -0.36
CA ASP A 212 7.15 -26.51 -0.27
C ASP A 212 5.69 -26.54 -0.76
N ILE A 213 5.25 -25.59 -1.58
CA ILE A 213 3.84 -25.55 -2.03
C ILE A 213 3.58 -26.70 -3.04
N PRO A 214 2.62 -27.60 -2.77
CA PRO A 214 2.30 -28.70 -3.69
C PRO A 214 1.74 -28.21 -5.03
N PRO A 215 2.04 -28.87 -6.16
CA PRO A 215 1.49 -28.51 -7.47
C PRO A 215 -0.03 -28.39 -7.50
N ALA A 216 -0.76 -29.33 -6.89
CA ALA A 216 -2.22 -29.31 -6.83
C ALA A 216 -2.78 -28.03 -6.20
N LEU A 217 -2.13 -27.50 -5.15
CA LEU A 217 -2.54 -26.24 -4.51
C LEU A 217 -2.27 -25.03 -5.42
N ARG A 218 -1.21 -25.08 -6.25
CA ARG A 218 -0.95 -24.03 -7.24
C ARG A 218 -2.05 -24.01 -8.31
N ASP A 219 -2.45 -25.19 -8.79
CA ASP A 219 -3.51 -25.32 -9.78
C ASP A 219 -4.86 -24.85 -9.22
N GLU A 220 -5.15 -25.17 -7.95
CA GLU A 220 -6.36 -24.72 -7.27
C GLU A 220 -6.37 -23.19 -7.05
N LEU A 221 -5.23 -22.59 -6.71
CA LEU A 221 -5.10 -21.13 -6.63
C LEU A 221 -5.34 -20.47 -7.99
N ALA A 222 -4.79 -21.03 -9.07
CA ALA A 222 -5.01 -20.51 -10.41
C ALA A 222 -6.48 -20.63 -10.83
N ALA A 223 -7.14 -21.75 -10.52
CA ALA A 223 -8.58 -21.94 -10.75
C ALA A 223 -9.42 -20.91 -9.97
N ALA A 224 -9.09 -20.68 -8.69
CA ALA A 224 -9.75 -19.67 -7.88
C ALA A 224 -9.58 -18.24 -8.44
N ALA A 225 -8.44 -17.95 -9.08
CA ALA A 225 -8.21 -16.67 -9.76
C ALA A 225 -9.15 -16.48 -10.95
N GLU A 226 -9.40 -17.56 -11.71
CA GLU A 226 -10.31 -17.53 -12.84
C GLU A 226 -11.77 -17.42 -12.38
N ASP A 227 -12.14 -18.08 -11.29
CA ASP A 227 -13.45 -17.96 -10.68
C ASP A 227 -13.72 -16.52 -10.21
N ALA A 228 -12.74 -15.89 -9.55
CA ALA A 228 -12.78 -14.49 -9.17
C ALA A 228 -12.95 -13.57 -10.39
N ALA A 229 -12.22 -13.82 -11.48
CA ALA A 229 -12.34 -13.05 -12.71
C ALA A 229 -13.71 -13.19 -13.40
N ARG A 230 -14.31 -14.39 -13.37
CA ARG A 230 -15.68 -14.61 -13.86
C ARG A 230 -16.71 -13.89 -13.00
N LEU A 231 -16.53 -13.90 -11.69
CA LEU A 231 -17.40 -13.17 -10.76
C LEU A 231 -17.34 -11.67 -11.01
N ASP A 232 -16.15 -11.08 -11.11
CA ASP A 232 -15.95 -9.66 -11.42
C ASP A 232 -16.71 -9.25 -12.69
N LYS A 233 -16.53 -10.00 -13.78
CA LYS A 233 -17.22 -9.73 -15.06
C LYS A 233 -18.74 -9.82 -14.92
N ARG A 234 -19.23 -10.81 -14.17
CA ARG A 234 -20.68 -10.98 -13.94
C ARG A 234 -21.24 -9.82 -13.13
N MET A 235 -20.55 -9.40 -12.08
CA MET A 235 -20.99 -8.29 -11.22
C MET A 235 -20.97 -6.97 -11.97
N GLU A 236 -19.96 -6.72 -12.80
CA GLU A 236 -19.89 -5.54 -13.67
C GLU A 236 -21.06 -5.50 -14.66
N ARG A 237 -21.37 -6.64 -15.30
CA ARG A 237 -22.52 -6.73 -16.22
C ARG A 237 -23.84 -6.44 -15.51
N LEU A 238 -24.08 -7.06 -14.34
CA LEU A 238 -25.29 -6.81 -13.55
C LEU A 238 -25.41 -5.34 -13.14
N HIS A 239 -24.30 -4.73 -12.75
CA HIS A 239 -24.28 -3.30 -12.43
C HIS A 239 -24.67 -2.44 -13.64
N GLN A 240 -24.13 -2.74 -14.83
CA GLN A 240 -24.46 -2.04 -16.08
C GLN A 240 -25.93 -2.24 -16.51
N GLU A 241 -26.50 -3.42 -16.29
CA GLU A 241 -27.92 -3.70 -16.59
C GLU A 241 -28.86 -2.84 -15.71
N ILE A 242 -28.48 -2.58 -14.46
CA ILE A 242 -29.30 -1.80 -13.51
C ILE A 242 -29.11 -0.29 -13.69
N HIS A 243 -27.87 0.17 -13.92
CA HIS A 243 -27.52 1.60 -13.90
C HIS A 243 -27.21 2.19 -15.28
N GLY A 244 -27.18 1.37 -16.34
CA GLY A 244 -26.71 1.75 -17.67
C GLY A 244 -25.18 1.74 -17.80
N PRO A 245 -24.65 1.95 -19.02
CA PRO A 245 -23.20 2.06 -19.22
C PRO A 245 -22.63 3.29 -18.52
N ARG A 246 -21.47 3.14 -17.87
CA ARG A 246 -20.74 4.27 -17.29
C ARG A 246 -20.16 5.15 -18.40
N ARG A 247 -20.41 6.45 -18.32
CA ARG A 247 -19.93 7.48 -19.26
C ARG A 247 -18.57 8.00 -18.84
#